data_AF-A0A940VJ57-F1
#
_entry.id   AF-A0A940VJ57-F1
#
_cell.length_a   1.000
_cell.length_b   1.000
_cell.length_c   1.000
_cell.angle_alpha   90.00
_cell.angle_beta   90.00
_cell.angle_gamma   90.00
#
_symmetry.space_group_name_H-M   'P 1'
#
loop_
_entity.id
_entity.type
_entity.pdbx_description
1 polymer ?
#
loop_
_entity_poly.entity_id
_entity_poly.type
_entity_poly.pdbx_seq_one_letter_code
_entity_poly.pdbx_strand_id
1 'polypeptide(L)'
;MCEECGCAAPPGRSGHDHDLDHGQDHEHRQHDHAGNEHTARHNREHFIEHGVLAVSLIGAPGSGKTELVRATAQAAGSLRLGAITGDLASGGDAQRLGAAGVRSTAIITGAAWHLDAEHVHKALHDFPLGNLDYLFVEHVGDLISTALLDLGQAVNVVVLSVTEGEAAPLKYPVTFRKADLVVLSKIDLLPHLPEVRVRGENGERVV
;
A
#
# COMPACT_ATOMS: atom_id res chain seq x y z
N MET A 1 -61.47 -14.70 -1.12
CA MET A 1 -61.16 -13.59 -2.03
C MET A 1 -60.14 -12.72 -1.31
N CYS A 2 -58.87 -12.74 -1.74
CA CYS A 2 -57.92 -11.68 -1.42
C CYS A 2 -58.06 -10.63 -2.52
N GLU A 3 -58.44 -9.41 -2.16
CA GLU A 3 -58.89 -8.35 -3.08
C GLU A 3 -57.76 -7.49 -3.68
N GLU A 4 -56.54 -8.02 -3.89
CA GLU A 4 -55.48 -7.14 -4.44
C GLU A 4 -54.43 -7.77 -5.36
N CYS A 5 -54.55 -9.03 -5.76
CA CYS A 5 -53.74 -9.54 -6.88
C CYS A 5 -54.39 -10.77 -7.50
N GLY A 6 -55.13 -10.58 -8.58
CA GLY A 6 -55.82 -11.65 -9.32
C GLY A 6 -54.86 -12.57 -10.06
N CYS A 7 -54.20 -13.49 -9.36
CA CYS A 7 -53.40 -14.55 -9.97
C CYS A 7 -53.80 -15.92 -9.39
N ALA A 8 -54.24 -16.83 -10.26
CA ALA A 8 -54.66 -18.18 -9.93
C ALA A 8 -53.45 -19.06 -9.58
N ALA A 9 -53.50 -19.76 -8.44
CA ALA A 9 -52.50 -20.77 -8.08
C ALA A 9 -52.72 -22.08 -8.88
N PRO A 10 -51.68 -22.65 -9.53
CA PRO A 10 -51.78 -23.99 -10.10
C PRO A 10 -51.49 -25.07 -9.03
N PRO A 11 -52.11 -26.26 -9.12
CA PRO A 11 -51.92 -27.29 -8.12
C PRO A 11 -50.65 -28.12 -8.38
N GLY A 12 -49.91 -28.35 -7.30
CA GLY A 12 -49.12 -29.56 -7.01
C GLY A 12 -48.07 -30.00 -8.04
N ARG A 13 -46.79 -29.93 -7.64
CA ARG A 13 -45.80 -30.97 -7.95
C ARG A 13 -44.70 -31.01 -6.88
N SER A 14 -44.44 -32.23 -6.44
CA SER A 14 -43.52 -32.68 -5.41
C SER A 14 -42.05 -32.52 -5.81
N GLY A 15 -41.24 -32.07 -4.85
CA GLY A 15 -39.90 -32.57 -4.53
C GLY A 15 -38.81 -32.39 -5.59
N HIS A 16 -37.91 -31.42 -5.35
CA HIS A 16 -36.47 -31.56 -5.55
C HIS A 16 -35.77 -30.58 -4.61
N ASP A 17 -35.07 -31.11 -3.61
CA ASP A 17 -34.10 -30.37 -2.78
C ASP A 17 -33.00 -29.85 -3.70
N HIS A 18 -32.94 -28.53 -3.85
CA HIS A 18 -31.75 -27.85 -4.31
C HIS A 18 -31.29 -26.93 -3.18
N ASP A 19 -30.18 -27.34 -2.58
CA ASP A 19 -29.32 -26.53 -1.73
C ASP A 19 -29.08 -25.18 -2.42
N LEU A 20 -29.73 -24.14 -1.90
CA LEU A 20 -29.38 -22.75 -2.17
C LEU A 20 -28.83 -22.18 -0.88
N ASP A 21 -27.64 -22.67 -0.51
CA ASP A 21 -26.72 -21.91 0.31
C ASP A 21 -26.13 -20.78 -0.54
N HIS A 22 -26.87 -19.67 -0.58
CA HIS A 22 -26.30 -18.37 -0.88
C HIS A 22 -26.49 -17.47 0.33
N GLY A 23 -25.96 -17.96 1.47
CA GLY A 23 -25.53 -17.11 2.56
C GLY A 23 -24.44 -16.17 2.05
N GLN A 24 -24.72 -14.88 2.14
CA GLN A 24 -23.84 -13.81 1.69
C GLN A 24 -22.63 -13.71 2.63
N ASP A 25 -21.53 -14.36 2.30
CA ASP A 25 -20.24 -14.07 2.94
C ASP A 25 -19.57 -12.89 2.22
N HIS A 26 -20.22 -11.73 2.32
CA HIS A 26 -19.46 -10.48 2.31
C HIS A 26 -18.66 -10.46 3.61
N GLU A 27 -17.48 -11.06 3.60
CA GLU A 27 -16.52 -10.98 4.69
C GLU A 27 -16.15 -9.50 4.92
N HIS A 28 -16.93 -8.82 5.75
CA HIS A 28 -16.42 -7.76 6.61
C HIS A 28 -15.41 -8.41 7.56
N ARG A 29 -14.20 -8.67 7.03
CA ARG A 29 -13.06 -9.11 7.81
C ARG A 29 -12.67 -7.92 8.68
N GLN A 30 -13.31 -7.83 9.85
CA GLN A 30 -12.90 -6.92 10.91
C GLN A 30 -11.41 -7.12 11.11
N HIS A 31 -10.67 -6.01 11.12
CA HIS A 31 -9.21 -6.00 11.18
C HIS A 31 -8.69 -6.90 12.31
N ASP A 32 -8.31 -8.13 11.97
CA ASP A 32 -7.67 -9.04 12.91
C ASP A 32 -6.22 -8.58 13.09
N HIS A 33 -6.04 -7.62 14.00
CA HIS A 33 -4.73 -7.09 14.34
C HIS A 33 -3.79 -8.17 14.86
N ALA A 34 -4.30 -9.18 15.58
CA ALA A 34 -3.49 -10.26 16.11
C ALA A 34 -2.95 -11.16 14.98
N GLY A 35 -3.79 -11.46 13.99
CA GLY A 35 -3.37 -12.16 12.77
C GLY A 35 -2.29 -11.39 12.00
N ASN A 36 -2.49 -10.08 11.81
CA ASN A 36 -1.50 -9.25 11.12
C ASN A 36 -0.15 -9.18 11.85
N GLU A 37 -0.15 -9.00 13.18
CA GLU A 37 1.08 -8.94 13.98
C GLU A 37 1.91 -10.23 13.89
N HIS A 38 1.23 -11.39 13.86
CA HIS A 38 1.90 -12.67 13.69
C HIS A 38 2.62 -12.75 12.33
N THR A 39 1.91 -12.45 11.24
CA THR A 39 2.49 -12.50 9.89
C THR A 39 3.55 -11.42 9.69
N ALA A 40 3.37 -10.23 10.25
CA ALA A 40 4.35 -9.15 10.19
C ALA A 40 5.67 -9.55 10.88
N ARG A 41 5.59 -10.20 12.04
CA ARG A 41 6.78 -10.74 12.71
C ARG A 41 7.48 -11.78 11.84
N HIS A 42 6.73 -12.69 11.23
CA HIS A 42 7.31 -13.70 10.36
C HIS A 42 7.99 -13.10 9.12
N ASN A 43 7.36 -12.13 8.46
CA ASN A 43 7.98 -11.39 7.35
C ASN A 43 9.29 -10.71 7.78
N ARG A 44 9.29 -10.08 8.96
CA ARG A 44 10.47 -9.42 9.53
C ARG A 44 11.62 -10.40 9.77
N GLU A 45 11.34 -11.55 10.36
CA GLU A 45 12.33 -12.62 10.56
C GLU A 45 12.94 -13.04 9.23
N HIS A 46 12.11 -13.22 8.19
CA HIS A 46 12.56 -13.60 6.86
C HIS A 46 13.43 -12.53 6.19
N PHE A 47 13.10 -11.23 6.34
CA PHE A 47 13.95 -10.14 5.88
C PHE A 47 15.30 -10.11 6.58
N ILE A 48 15.31 -10.27 7.91
CA ILE A 48 16.53 -10.28 8.73
C ILE A 48 17.42 -11.47 8.35
N GLU A 49 16.86 -12.66 8.20
CA GLU A 49 17.60 -13.88 7.83
C GLU A 49 18.33 -13.72 6.49
N HIS A 50 17.70 -13.03 5.53
CA HIS A 50 18.28 -12.80 4.20
C HIS A 50 19.10 -11.50 4.10
N GLY A 51 19.20 -10.72 5.17
CA GLY A 51 19.91 -9.43 5.17
C GLY A 51 19.27 -8.35 4.30
N VAL A 52 17.95 -8.43 4.08
CA VAL A 52 17.21 -7.48 3.23
C VAL A 52 16.65 -6.34 4.08
N LEU A 53 16.91 -5.09 3.68
CA LEU A 53 16.23 -3.94 4.28
C LEU A 53 14.86 -3.73 3.63
N ALA A 54 13.81 -4.12 4.34
CA ALA A 54 12.43 -3.86 3.93
C ALA A 54 12.00 -2.43 4.32
N VAL A 55 11.55 -1.66 3.32
CA VAL A 55 11.16 -0.25 3.45
C VAL A 55 9.69 -0.09 3.05
N SER A 56 8.83 0.34 3.97
CA SER A 56 7.45 0.71 3.65
C SER A 56 7.42 2.15 3.11
N LEU A 57 6.77 2.35 1.96
CA LEU A 57 6.53 3.66 1.37
C LEU A 57 5.05 4.04 1.49
N ILE A 58 4.78 5.08 2.26
CA ILE A 58 3.44 5.62 2.54
C ILE A 58 3.32 6.99 1.90
N GLY A 59 2.14 7.36 1.40
CA GLY A 59 1.94 8.65 0.75
C GLY A 59 0.65 8.70 -0.06
N ALA A 60 0.11 9.90 -0.27
CA ALA A 60 -1.11 10.09 -1.05
C ALA A 60 -0.96 9.61 -2.51
N PRO A 61 -2.08 9.42 -3.25
CA PRO A 61 -2.02 9.18 -4.69
C PRO A 61 -1.24 10.29 -5.40
N GLY A 62 -0.28 9.92 -6.25
CA GLY A 62 0.53 10.89 -6.98
C GLY A 62 1.57 11.65 -6.14
N SER A 63 1.81 11.28 -4.87
CA SER A 63 2.90 11.85 -4.05
C SER A 63 4.30 11.57 -4.60
N GLY A 64 4.46 10.60 -5.50
CA GLY A 64 5.74 10.28 -6.14
C GLY A 64 6.46 9.05 -5.58
N LYS A 65 5.78 8.20 -4.82
CA LYS A 65 6.33 6.95 -4.25
C LYS A 65 7.05 6.07 -5.29
N THR A 66 6.38 5.70 -6.38
CA THR A 66 7.00 4.88 -7.44
C THR A 66 8.21 5.56 -8.07
N GLU A 67 8.13 6.88 -8.25
CA GLU A 67 9.24 7.66 -8.84
C GLU A 67 10.44 7.72 -7.90
N LEU A 68 10.21 7.80 -6.58
CA LEU A 68 11.26 7.71 -5.58
C LEU A 68 11.98 6.36 -5.66
N VAL A 69 11.27 5.23 -5.77
CA VAL A 69 11.89 3.91 -5.95
C VAL A 69 12.70 3.86 -7.23
N ARG A 70 12.14 4.35 -8.35
CA ARG A 70 12.81 4.39 -9.65
C ARG A 70 14.12 5.19 -9.60
N ALA A 71 14.07 6.40 -9.05
CA ALA A 71 15.23 7.28 -8.93
C ALA A 71 16.27 6.70 -7.97
N THR A 72 15.83 6.06 -6.88
CA THR A 72 16.72 5.36 -5.95
C THR A 72 17.46 4.23 -6.65
N ALA A 73 16.77 3.39 -7.44
CA ALA A 73 17.40 2.32 -8.19
C ALA A 73 18.44 2.79 -9.21
N GLN A 74 18.19 3.93 -9.86
CA GLN A 74 19.16 4.54 -10.78
C GLN A 74 20.41 5.06 -10.04
N ALA A 75 20.24 5.58 -8.82
CA ALA A 75 21.33 6.10 -8.00
C ALA A 75 22.06 5.01 -7.18
N ALA A 76 21.42 3.88 -6.93
CA ALA A 76 21.89 2.84 -6.00
C ALA A 76 23.08 2.01 -6.53
N GLY A 77 23.50 2.22 -7.78
CA GLY A 77 24.69 1.59 -8.34
C GLY A 77 24.57 0.07 -8.42
N SER A 78 25.36 -0.65 -7.62
CA SER A 78 25.40 -2.12 -7.59
C SER A 78 24.42 -2.76 -6.61
N LEU A 79 23.65 -1.96 -5.87
CA LEU A 79 22.66 -2.48 -4.92
C LEU A 79 21.49 -3.14 -5.67
N ARG A 80 21.00 -4.24 -5.12
CA ARG A 80 19.94 -5.07 -5.71
C ARG A 80 18.62 -4.72 -5.06
N LEU A 81 17.74 -4.07 -5.81
CA LEU A 81 16.47 -3.57 -5.33
C LEU A 81 15.30 -4.39 -5.86
N GLY A 82 14.36 -4.70 -4.98
CA GLY A 82 13.02 -5.19 -5.32
C GLY A 82 11.95 -4.19 -4.91
N ALA A 83 10.76 -4.31 -5.50
CA ALA A 83 9.59 -3.54 -5.09
C ALA A 83 8.29 -4.33 -5.18
N ILE A 84 7.45 -4.23 -4.16
CA ILE A 84 6.06 -4.68 -4.14
C ILE A 84 5.19 -3.43 -4.25
N THR A 85 4.30 -3.34 -5.23
CA THR A 85 3.36 -2.20 -5.37
C THR A 85 1.96 -2.61 -5.00
N GLY A 86 1.29 -1.82 -4.15
CA GLY A 86 -0.13 -1.97 -3.86
C GLY A 86 -0.95 -1.09 -4.77
N ASP A 87 -1.81 -1.70 -5.58
CA ASP A 87 -2.65 -1.01 -6.55
C ASP A 87 -4.10 -1.48 -6.45
N LEU A 88 -5.06 -0.57 -6.64
CA LEU A 88 -6.49 -0.94 -6.59
C LEU A 88 -6.89 -1.80 -7.80
N ALA A 89 -6.39 -1.47 -9.00
CA ALA A 89 -6.95 -2.02 -10.24
C ALA A 89 -5.94 -2.37 -11.35
N SER A 90 -4.68 -1.91 -11.28
CA SER A 90 -3.72 -2.09 -12.38
C SER A 90 -2.32 -2.40 -11.85
N GLY A 91 -1.50 -3.15 -12.58
CA GLY A 91 -0.08 -3.36 -12.24
C GLY A 91 0.88 -2.31 -12.83
N GLY A 92 0.39 -1.10 -13.09
CA GLY A 92 1.12 -0.08 -13.85
C GLY A 92 2.41 0.37 -13.16
N ASP A 93 2.39 0.48 -11.83
CA ASP A 93 3.56 0.91 -11.07
C ASP A 93 4.64 -0.18 -11.04
N ALA A 94 4.27 -1.44 -10.81
CA ALA A 94 5.21 -2.56 -10.94
C ALA A 94 5.81 -2.65 -12.36
N GLN A 95 5.01 -2.43 -13.42
CA GLN A 95 5.52 -2.43 -14.79
C GLN A 95 6.54 -1.31 -15.03
N ARG A 96 6.25 -0.09 -14.55
CA ARG A 96 7.16 1.06 -14.65
C ARG A 96 8.49 0.80 -13.93
N LEU A 97 8.43 0.19 -12.75
CA LEU A 97 9.62 -0.20 -11.99
C LEU A 97 10.41 -1.31 -12.69
N GLY A 98 9.73 -2.32 -13.24
CA GLY A 98 10.32 -3.36 -14.08
C GLY A 98 11.07 -2.80 -15.28
N ALA A 99 10.48 -1.83 -15.99
CA ALA A 99 11.12 -1.15 -17.11
C ALA A 99 12.38 -0.34 -16.71
N ALA A 100 12.49 0.04 -15.44
CA ALA A 100 13.66 0.71 -14.87
C ALA A 100 14.70 -0.27 -14.28
N GLY A 101 14.51 -1.59 -14.46
CA GLY A 101 15.44 -2.62 -13.98
C GLY A 101 15.22 -3.04 -12.52
N VAL A 102 14.15 -2.58 -11.86
CA VAL A 102 13.78 -3.01 -10.51
C VAL A 102 12.93 -4.27 -10.62
N ARG A 103 13.26 -5.32 -9.87
CA ARG A 103 12.39 -6.50 -9.80
C ARG A 103 11.11 -6.11 -9.10
N SER A 104 9.95 -6.27 -9.73
CA SER A 104 8.69 -5.80 -9.15
C SER A 104 7.52 -6.73 -9.35
N THR A 105 6.66 -6.81 -8.33
CA THR A 105 5.36 -7.50 -8.38
C THR A 105 4.28 -6.55 -7.88
N ALA A 106 3.09 -6.62 -8.46
CA ALA A 106 1.94 -5.84 -8.04
C ALA A 106 0.99 -6.69 -7.21
N ILE A 107 0.47 -6.12 -6.13
CA ILE A 107 -0.65 -6.65 -5.35
C ILE A 107 -1.88 -5.85 -5.76
N ILE A 108 -2.79 -6.50 -6.49
CA ILE A 108 -4.06 -5.90 -6.87
C ILE A 108 -5.06 -6.10 -5.73
N THR A 109 -5.31 -5.05 -4.97
CA THR A 109 -6.13 -5.09 -3.75
C THR A 109 -7.63 -5.01 -4.04
N GLY A 110 -8.01 -4.65 -5.27
CA GLY A 110 -9.41 -4.47 -5.67
C GLY A 110 -10.05 -3.30 -4.91
N ALA A 111 -10.95 -3.61 -3.99
CA ALA A 111 -11.60 -2.61 -3.15
C ALA A 111 -10.83 -2.28 -1.86
N ALA A 112 -9.79 -3.03 -1.50
CA ALA A 112 -9.03 -2.76 -0.28
C ALA A 112 -8.06 -1.57 -0.49
N TRP A 113 -8.15 -0.58 0.38
CA TRP A 113 -7.36 0.67 0.34
C TRP A 113 -6.03 0.58 1.11
N HIS A 114 -5.68 -0.59 1.63
CA HIS A 114 -4.44 -0.82 2.37
C HIS A 114 -3.81 -2.17 2.01
N LEU A 115 -2.53 -2.32 2.36
CA LEU A 115 -1.81 -3.59 2.38
C LEU A 115 -1.69 -4.05 3.83
N ASP A 116 -1.75 -5.36 4.04
CA ASP A 116 -1.47 -6.01 5.33
C ASP A 116 -0.25 -6.95 5.18
N ALA A 117 0.19 -7.53 6.29
CA ALA A 117 1.35 -8.42 6.30
C ALA A 117 1.14 -9.69 5.47
N GLU A 118 -0.09 -10.19 5.33
CA GLU A 118 -0.42 -11.39 4.55
C GLU A 118 -0.28 -11.13 3.05
N HIS A 119 -0.70 -9.95 2.59
CA HIS A 119 -0.48 -9.51 1.21
C HIS A 119 1.02 -9.50 0.88
N VAL A 120 1.83 -8.90 1.75
CA VAL A 120 3.29 -8.87 1.56
C VAL A 120 3.86 -10.27 1.61
N HIS A 121 3.48 -11.09 2.58
CA HIS A 121 3.97 -12.45 2.76
C HIS A 121 3.84 -13.26 1.47
N LYS A 122 2.64 -13.26 0.87
CA LYS A 122 2.38 -13.94 -0.41
C LYS A 122 3.26 -13.40 -1.54
N ALA A 123 3.39 -12.08 -1.64
CA ALA A 123 4.20 -11.45 -2.67
C ALA A 123 5.70 -11.77 -2.52
N LEU A 124 6.21 -12.03 -1.31
CA LEU A 124 7.61 -12.40 -1.09
C LEU A 124 8.02 -13.68 -1.82
N HIS A 125 7.08 -14.56 -2.15
CA HIS A 125 7.35 -15.82 -2.86
C HIS A 125 7.83 -15.59 -4.30
N ASP A 126 7.58 -14.41 -4.87
CA ASP A 126 8.05 -14.03 -6.22
C ASP A 126 9.49 -13.49 -6.23
N PHE A 127 10.07 -13.28 -5.04
CA PHE A 127 11.37 -12.66 -4.87
C PHE A 127 12.43 -13.63 -4.36
N PRO A 128 13.59 -13.73 -5.03
CA PRO A 128 14.75 -14.40 -4.47
C PRO A 128 15.39 -13.48 -3.42
N LEU A 129 14.90 -13.47 -2.18
CA LEU A 129 15.35 -12.51 -1.15
C LEU A 129 16.85 -12.56 -0.87
N GLY A 130 17.49 -13.72 -0.95
CA GLY A 130 18.96 -13.83 -0.82
C GLY A 130 19.74 -13.06 -1.91
N ASN A 131 19.04 -12.60 -2.96
CA ASN A 131 19.59 -11.79 -4.04
C ASN A 131 19.16 -10.32 -4.00
N LEU A 132 18.61 -9.84 -2.89
CA LEU A 132 18.23 -8.44 -2.69
C LEU A 132 19.01 -7.82 -1.52
N ASP A 133 19.23 -6.51 -1.60
CA ASP A 133 19.75 -5.70 -0.49
C ASP A 133 18.61 -4.86 0.10
N TYR A 134 17.68 -4.41 -0.75
CA TYR A 134 16.51 -3.61 -0.35
C TYR A 134 15.23 -4.15 -1.01
N LEU A 135 14.13 -4.10 -0.25
CA LEU A 135 12.79 -4.36 -0.76
C LEU A 135 11.87 -3.20 -0.38
N PHE A 136 11.38 -2.47 -1.38
CA PHE A 136 10.40 -1.42 -1.18
C PHE A 136 8.99 -2.02 -1.20
N VAL A 137 8.15 -1.66 -0.24
CA VAL A 137 6.72 -1.98 -0.24
C VAL A 137 5.96 -0.67 -0.41
N GLU A 138 5.56 -0.38 -1.64
CA GLU A 138 4.75 0.79 -1.98
C GLU A 138 3.29 0.52 -1.63
N HIS A 139 2.77 1.23 -0.64
CA HIS A 139 1.35 1.15 -0.29
C HIS A 139 0.47 1.76 -1.38
N VAL A 140 -0.81 1.34 -1.38
CA VAL A 140 -1.89 2.07 -2.04
C VAL A 140 -1.87 3.53 -1.56
N GLY A 141 -2.18 4.47 -2.46
CA GLY A 141 -2.15 5.90 -2.15
C GLY A 141 -3.14 6.31 -1.07
N ASP A 142 -2.70 6.32 0.19
CA ASP A 142 -3.45 6.77 1.36
C ASP A 142 -2.48 7.19 2.47
N LEU A 143 -2.86 8.22 3.23
CA LEU A 143 -2.15 8.76 4.39
C LEU A 143 -2.87 8.45 5.72
N ILE A 144 -4.00 7.73 5.72
CA ILE A 144 -4.79 7.43 6.91
C ILE A 144 -4.65 5.97 7.31
N SER A 145 -5.15 5.03 6.48
CA SER A 145 -5.29 3.62 6.88
C SER A 145 -3.96 2.85 6.82
N THR A 146 -3.09 3.22 5.89
CA THR A 146 -1.79 2.58 5.61
C THR A 146 -0.83 2.63 6.78
N ALA A 147 -0.81 3.73 7.54
CA ALA A 147 0.08 3.89 8.69
C ALA A 147 -0.29 3.01 9.89
N LEU A 148 -1.45 2.38 9.88
CA LEU A 148 -1.91 1.58 11.03
C LEU A 148 -1.37 0.15 11.02
N LEU A 149 -0.81 -0.33 9.90
CA LEU A 149 -0.47 -1.73 9.73
C LEU A 149 1.04 -1.94 9.67
N ASP A 150 1.49 -2.92 10.45
CA ASP A 150 2.84 -3.47 10.39
C ASP A 150 2.88 -4.56 9.31
N LEU A 151 3.80 -4.46 8.36
CA LEU A 151 4.01 -5.47 7.31
C LEU A 151 5.25 -6.33 7.59
N GLY A 152 5.99 -6.03 8.65
CA GLY A 152 7.31 -6.59 8.94
C GLY A 152 8.47 -5.74 8.44
N GLN A 153 8.20 -4.55 7.89
CA GLN A 153 9.23 -3.61 7.43
C GLN A 153 10.17 -3.17 8.57
N ALA A 154 11.38 -2.77 8.19
CA ALA A 154 12.35 -2.19 9.12
C ALA A 154 12.20 -0.67 9.24
N VAL A 155 11.75 0.00 8.17
CA VAL A 155 11.67 1.47 8.08
C VAL A 155 10.36 1.88 7.41
N ASN A 156 9.71 2.91 7.96
CA ASN A 156 8.57 3.59 7.37
C ASN A 156 9.00 4.93 6.77
N VAL A 157 8.84 5.09 5.46
CA VAL A 157 9.12 6.33 4.75
C VAL A 157 7.81 6.93 4.26
N VAL A 158 7.54 8.18 4.66
CA VAL A 158 6.39 8.94 4.16
C VAL A 158 6.85 9.85 3.03
N VAL A 159 6.22 9.73 1.87
CA VAL A 159 6.42 10.64 0.74
C VAL A 159 5.30 11.68 0.74
N LEU A 160 5.67 12.94 0.95
CA LEU A 160 4.76 14.07 1.00
C LEU A 160 5.09 15.04 -0.14
N SER A 161 4.18 15.21 -1.08
CA SER A 161 4.33 16.21 -2.15
C SER A 161 4.03 17.61 -1.62
N VAL A 162 4.81 18.61 -2.04
CA VAL A 162 4.54 20.03 -1.70
C VAL A 162 3.16 20.48 -2.17
N THR A 163 2.59 19.85 -3.19
CA THR A 163 1.23 20.12 -3.70
C THR A 163 0.12 19.67 -2.76
N GLU A 164 0.42 18.85 -1.75
CA GLU A 164 -0.56 18.41 -0.73
C GLU A 164 -0.75 19.47 0.38
N GLY A 165 0.15 20.46 0.44
CA GLY A 165 0.10 21.58 1.36
C GLY A 165 0.70 21.29 2.74
N GLU A 166 1.08 22.36 3.44
CA GLU A 166 1.81 22.32 4.72
C GLU A 166 1.02 21.72 5.89
N ALA A 167 -0.31 21.62 5.76
CA ALA A 167 -1.17 21.11 6.82
C ALA A 167 -1.19 19.58 6.92
N ALA A 168 -0.62 18.84 5.95
CA ALA A 168 -0.68 17.38 5.92
C ALA A 168 -0.14 16.72 7.21
N PRO A 169 1.01 17.13 7.79
CA PRO A 169 1.49 16.56 9.04
C PRO A 169 0.52 16.72 10.22
N LEU A 170 -0.16 17.87 10.31
CA LEU A 170 -1.14 18.14 11.36
C LEU A 170 -2.45 17.38 11.13
N LYS A 171 -2.84 17.16 9.87
CA LYS A 171 -4.05 16.42 9.49
C LYS A 171 -3.90 14.91 9.62
N TYR A 172 -2.69 14.38 9.44
CA TYR A 172 -2.40 12.94 9.47
C TYR A 172 -1.36 12.55 10.55
N PRO A 173 -1.55 12.96 11.81
CA PRO A 173 -0.51 12.89 12.84
C PRO A 173 -0.08 11.47 13.20
N VAL A 174 -0.89 10.45 12.93
CA VAL A 174 -0.49 9.05 13.17
C VAL A 174 0.58 8.63 12.17
N THR A 175 0.38 8.91 10.89
CA THR A 175 1.29 8.58 9.79
C THR A 175 2.64 9.25 9.96
N PHE A 176 2.64 10.55 10.22
CA PHE A 176 3.88 11.30 10.39
C PHE A 176 4.63 10.97 11.69
N ARG A 177 3.95 10.54 12.76
CA ARG A 177 4.61 10.09 14.00
C ARG A 177 5.26 8.70 13.87
N LYS A 178 4.77 7.87 12.94
CA LYS A 178 5.34 6.55 12.67
C LYS A 178 6.42 6.57 11.59
N ALA A 179 6.59 7.70 10.90
CA ALA A 179 7.60 7.85 9.88
C ALA A 179 9.00 7.88 10.52
N ASP A 180 9.89 7.03 10.04
CA ASP A 180 11.33 7.10 10.34
C ASP A 180 12.01 8.14 9.43
N LEU A 181 11.43 8.38 8.24
CA LEU A 181 11.87 9.38 7.28
C LEU A 181 10.66 10.00 6.57
N VAL A 182 10.71 11.32 6.36
CA VAL A 182 9.75 12.02 5.49
C VAL A 182 10.49 12.59 4.28
N VAL A 183 10.08 12.19 3.09
CA VAL A 183 10.59 12.70 1.81
C VAL A 183 9.63 13.76 1.30
N LEU A 184 10.09 15.01 1.24
CA LEU A 184 9.38 16.08 0.56
C LEU A 184 9.63 15.97 -0.95
N SER A 185 8.58 15.68 -1.71
CA SER A 185 8.66 15.50 -3.16
C SER A 185 8.12 16.72 -3.92
N LYS A 186 8.49 16.80 -5.21
CA LYS A 186 8.07 17.85 -6.15
C LYS A 186 8.44 19.27 -5.74
N ILE A 187 9.55 19.43 -5.02
CA ILE A 187 10.04 20.73 -4.54
C ILE A 187 10.30 21.73 -5.69
N ASP A 188 10.50 21.23 -6.92
CA ASP A 188 10.57 22.02 -8.15
C ASP A 188 9.29 22.83 -8.43
N LEU A 189 8.15 22.46 -7.83
CA LEU A 189 6.88 23.19 -7.94
C LEU A 189 6.71 24.33 -6.95
N LEU A 190 7.63 24.51 -6.00
CA LEU A 190 7.55 25.59 -5.00
C LEU A 190 7.42 27.02 -5.59
N PRO A 191 8.05 27.37 -6.74
CA PRO A 191 7.81 28.65 -7.41
C PRO A 191 6.34 28.91 -7.81
N HIS A 192 5.53 27.86 -7.89
CA HIS A 192 4.12 27.91 -8.24
C HIS A 192 3.17 27.79 -7.03
N LEU A 193 3.72 27.61 -5.82
CA LEU A 193 2.98 27.41 -4.57
C LEU A 193 3.36 28.51 -3.55
N PRO A 194 2.93 29.77 -3.75
CA PRO A 194 3.37 30.90 -2.93
C PRO A 194 3.01 30.78 -1.44
N GLU A 195 2.01 29.98 -1.12
CA GLU A 195 1.55 29.67 0.24
C GLU A 195 2.40 28.59 0.94
N VAL A 196 3.14 27.75 0.20
CA VAL A 196 3.93 26.65 0.77
C VAL A 196 5.35 27.11 1.05
N ARG A 197 5.82 26.91 2.28
CA ARG A 197 7.19 27.25 2.69
C ARG A 197 7.93 26.02 3.20
N VAL A 198 9.05 25.70 2.56
CA VAL A 198 9.97 24.64 3.00
C VAL A 198 11.25 25.26 3.53
N ARG A 199 11.62 24.87 4.75
CA ARG A 199 12.86 25.30 5.41
C ARG A 199 13.67 24.07 5.80
N GLY A 200 14.98 24.12 5.60
CA GLY A 200 15.90 23.12 6.13
C GLY A 200 16.06 23.25 7.65
N GLU A 201 16.74 22.29 8.25
CA GLU A 201 16.96 22.23 9.71
C GLU A 201 17.68 23.47 10.26
N ASN A 202 18.52 24.11 9.44
CA ASN A 202 19.21 25.36 9.78
C ASN A 202 18.37 26.63 9.54
N GLY A 203 17.10 26.48 9.18
CA GLY A 203 16.20 27.59 8.82
C GLY A 203 16.44 28.16 7.43
N GLU A 204 17.39 27.62 6.68
CA GLU A 204 17.67 27.99 5.29
C GLU A 204 16.51 27.60 4.37
N ARG A 205 16.27 28.43 3.36
CA ARG A 205 15.21 28.19 2.38
C ARG A 205 15.68 27.12 1.40
N VAL A 206 14.89 26.06 1.22
CA VAL A 206 15.27 24.91 0.37
C VAL A 206 15.21 25.25 -1.12
N VAL A 207 14.50 26.32 -1.49
CA VAL A 207 14.48 27.00 -2.81
C VAL A 207 13.84 28.38 -2.69
#